data_AF-A0A3M0YZY7-F1
#
_entry.id   AF-A0A3M0YZY7-F1
#
_cell.length_a   1.000
_cell.length_b   1.000
_cell.length_c   1.000
_cell.angle_alpha   90.00
_cell.angle_beta   90.00
_cell.angle_gamma   90.00
#
_symmetry.space_group_name_H-M   'P 1'
#
loop_
_entity.id
_entity.type
_entity.pdbx_description
1 polymer ?
#
loop_
_entity_poly.entity_id
_entity_poly.type
_entity_poly.pdbx_seq_one_letter_code
_entity_poly.pdbx_strand_id
1 'polypeptide(L)'
;MASPAPKVVIVGARGIGRHHARWWYVEGAEPAGIVGTNAATLPETVKTLQSMFPFAGIAGTSLNDLIHRCQPDIVDICCPHPAHARYIHETINESDARIVCEKPLVFDPDKTVPQLLEEAEELRQLIHEHERDFLLTTQYPVLARHVLDDYHQHWPAESILALEATLKTPGKVENLPPQYIWIDLAPHLLAMVHQLFPEAHPCWEDMNLNVVGQDVTIMLPFTIGNRLLKVTFNTGRTHGEPKHIKALKVNESLYEFFNAKTPDGHFGIEIKTPETAFVVEDPMRVMLREYLNHNILVGIDAAITNTQWLLKTYEAIVRHVQT
;
A
#
# COMPACT_ATOMS: atom_id res chain seq x y z
N MET A 1 17.88 11.90 28.39
CA MET A 1 18.10 10.53 27.89
C MET A 1 17.28 10.40 26.62
N ALA A 2 17.85 9.90 25.52
CA ALA A 2 17.06 9.64 24.32
C ALA A 2 15.97 8.60 24.67
N SER A 3 14.75 8.78 24.16
CA SER A 3 13.71 7.76 24.29
C SER A 3 14.19 6.45 23.67
N PRO A 4 13.82 5.29 24.24
CA PRO A 4 14.16 4.00 23.64
C PRO A 4 13.63 3.90 22.21
N ALA A 5 14.34 3.15 21.36
CA ALA A 5 13.90 2.87 20.00
C ALA A 5 12.54 2.13 20.00
N PRO A 6 11.55 2.54 19.19
CA PRO A 6 10.28 1.83 19.11
C PRO A 6 10.46 0.38 18.67
N LYS A 7 9.79 -0.55 19.35
CA LYS A 7 9.81 -1.98 19.03
C LYS A 7 8.70 -2.32 18.05
N VAL A 8 9.05 -3.11 17.04
CA VAL A 8 8.12 -3.55 15.99
C VAL A 8 8.04 -5.07 15.95
N VAL A 9 6.82 -5.60 15.96
CA VAL A 9 6.54 -7.01 15.64
C VAL A 9 5.96 -7.09 14.23
N ILE A 10 6.58 -7.88 13.35
CA ILE A 10 6.17 -8.03 11.95
C ILE A 10 5.42 -9.34 11.75
N VAL A 11 4.16 -9.27 11.33
CA VAL A 11 3.36 -10.42 10.96
C VAL A 11 3.53 -10.72 9.47
N GLY A 12 4.19 -11.83 9.12
CA GLY A 12 4.42 -12.21 7.72
C GLY A 12 5.71 -11.66 7.11
N ALA A 13 6.87 -12.04 7.66
CA ALA A 13 8.17 -11.51 7.22
C ALA A 13 8.85 -12.20 6.00
N ARG A 14 8.16 -13.07 5.25
CA ARG A 14 8.77 -13.76 4.08
C ARG A 14 8.70 -12.95 2.79
N GLY A 15 7.56 -12.31 2.54
CA GLY A 15 7.25 -11.57 1.31
C GLY A 15 7.70 -10.12 1.40
N ILE A 16 6.75 -9.18 1.29
CA ILE A 16 7.02 -7.76 1.43
C ILE A 16 7.47 -7.39 2.85
N GLY A 17 7.02 -8.13 3.88
CA GLY A 17 7.36 -7.87 5.29
C GLY A 17 8.85 -7.92 5.63
N ARG A 18 9.70 -8.61 4.85
CA ARG A 18 11.16 -8.51 5.04
C ARG A 18 11.73 -7.13 4.71
N HIS A 19 11.09 -6.45 3.75
CA HIS A 19 11.47 -5.09 3.35
C HIS A 19 10.98 -4.09 4.40
N HIS A 20 9.78 -4.29 4.97
CA HIS A 20 9.30 -3.52 6.11
C HIS A 20 10.24 -3.65 7.31
N ALA A 21 10.58 -4.88 7.71
CA ALA A 21 11.50 -5.12 8.83
C ALA A 21 12.86 -4.41 8.63
N ARG A 22 13.41 -4.45 7.40
CA ARG A 22 14.63 -3.72 7.06
C ARG A 22 14.43 -2.20 7.18
N TRP A 23 13.32 -1.67 6.69
CA TRP A 23 13.06 -0.23 6.73
C TRP A 23 12.81 0.28 8.14
N TRP A 24 12.10 -0.47 8.99
CA TRP A 24 12.02 -0.18 10.41
C TRP A 24 13.40 -0.05 11.06
N TYR A 25 14.29 -1.01 10.79
CA TYR A 25 15.66 -0.94 11.27
C TYR A 25 16.42 0.30 10.74
N VAL A 26 16.30 0.61 9.45
CA VAL A 26 16.96 1.78 8.84
C VAL A 26 16.45 3.10 9.42
N GLU A 27 15.17 3.18 9.77
CA GLU A 27 14.54 4.35 10.40
C GLU A 27 14.73 4.39 11.93
N GLY A 28 15.55 3.49 12.49
CA GLY A 28 15.93 3.51 13.90
C GLY A 28 14.95 2.83 14.87
N ALA A 29 13.94 2.12 14.36
CA ALA A 29 13.11 1.22 15.14
C ALA A 29 13.79 -0.16 15.32
N GLU A 30 13.34 -0.94 16.30
CA GLU A 30 13.83 -2.28 16.60
C GLU A 30 12.83 -3.33 16.09
N PRO A 31 13.12 -4.09 15.01
CA PRO A 31 12.37 -5.29 14.66
C PRO A 31 12.54 -6.38 15.74
N ALA A 32 11.71 -6.31 16.78
CA ALA A 32 11.81 -7.10 18.00
C ALA A 32 11.27 -8.53 17.83
N GLY A 33 10.38 -8.75 16.86
CA GLY A 33 9.92 -10.09 16.56
C GLY A 33 9.21 -10.27 15.22
N ILE A 34 9.06 -11.52 14.81
CA ILE A 34 8.33 -11.90 13.60
C ILE A 34 7.33 -13.03 13.87
N VAL A 35 6.14 -12.90 13.29
CA VAL A 35 5.10 -13.93 13.31
C VAL A 35 5.02 -14.60 11.95
N GLY A 36 5.06 -15.93 11.91
CA GLY A 36 4.77 -16.73 10.73
C GLY A 36 3.78 -17.84 11.04
N THR A 37 3.12 -18.41 10.03
CA THR A 37 2.12 -19.47 10.24
C THR A 37 2.73 -20.87 10.28
N ASN A 38 3.99 -21.03 9.87
CA ASN A 38 4.66 -22.33 9.80
C ASN A 38 6.03 -22.29 10.49
N ALA A 39 6.11 -22.94 11.64
CA ALA A 39 7.32 -23.05 12.45
C ALA A 39 8.52 -23.61 11.68
N ALA A 40 8.30 -24.54 10.73
CA ALA A 40 9.37 -25.12 9.92
C ALA A 40 10.04 -24.10 8.99
N THR A 41 9.35 -23.01 8.62
CA THR A 41 9.87 -21.97 7.71
C THR A 41 10.40 -20.72 8.44
N LEU A 42 10.22 -20.64 9.76
CA LEU A 42 10.71 -19.51 10.56
C LEU A 42 12.24 -19.40 10.55
N PRO A 43 13.04 -20.48 10.71
CA PRO A 43 14.50 -20.37 10.71
C PRO A 43 15.06 -19.78 9.41
N GLU A 44 14.49 -20.16 8.26
CA GLU A 44 14.85 -19.60 6.96
C GLU A 44 14.49 -18.12 6.84
N THR A 45 13.32 -17.74 7.38
CA THR A 45 12.88 -16.34 7.41
C THR A 45 13.84 -15.49 8.26
N VAL A 46 14.20 -15.96 9.47
CA VAL A 46 15.19 -15.29 10.34
C VAL A 46 16.53 -15.14 9.64
N LYS A 47 17.05 -16.20 9.01
CA LYS A 47 18.31 -16.16 8.25
C LYS A 47 18.26 -15.14 7.11
N THR A 48 17.11 -15.04 6.43
CA THR A 48 16.90 -14.04 5.37
C THR A 48 17.01 -12.62 5.93
N LEU A 49 16.34 -12.32 7.05
CA LEU A 49 16.42 -10.99 7.69
C LEU A 49 17.84 -10.66 8.15
N GLN A 50 18.52 -11.62 8.78
CA GLN A 50 19.91 -11.47 9.23
C GLN A 50 20.89 -11.20 8.08
N SER A 51 20.58 -11.64 6.86
CA SER A 51 21.37 -11.29 5.67
C SER A 51 21.13 -9.86 5.16
N MET A 52 20.02 -9.23 5.56
CA MET A 52 19.61 -7.90 5.11
C MET A 52 19.99 -6.79 6.10
N PHE A 53 19.97 -7.10 7.40
CA PHE A 53 20.27 -6.20 8.52
C PHE A 53 20.52 -7.04 9.80
N PRO A 54 21.07 -6.49 10.90
CA PRO A 54 21.43 -7.27 12.09
C PRO A 54 20.20 -7.61 12.95
N PHE A 55 19.30 -8.43 12.41
CA PHE A 55 18.09 -8.88 13.10
C PHE A 55 18.43 -9.76 14.31
N ALA A 56 18.01 -9.31 15.50
CA ALA A 56 18.18 -10.00 16.78
C ALA A 56 16.85 -10.33 17.48
N GLY A 57 15.71 -10.08 16.81
CA GLY A 57 14.38 -10.32 17.34
C GLY A 57 14.03 -11.81 17.46
N ILE A 58 12.91 -12.08 18.12
CA ILE A 58 12.39 -13.45 18.31
C ILE A 58 11.40 -13.84 17.20
N ALA A 59 11.41 -15.09 16.79
CA ALA A 59 10.46 -15.63 15.81
C ALA A 59 9.48 -16.58 16.49
N GLY A 60 8.21 -16.52 16.10
CA GLY A 60 7.15 -17.34 16.66
C GLY A 60 5.96 -17.52 15.73
N THR A 61 4.99 -18.32 16.16
CA THR A 61 3.76 -18.60 15.40
C THR A 61 2.50 -18.06 16.05
N SER A 62 2.61 -17.39 17.19
CA SER A 62 1.52 -16.74 17.90
C SER A 62 1.85 -15.26 18.02
N LEU A 63 0.98 -14.40 17.49
CA LEU A 63 1.14 -12.95 17.65
C LEU A 63 0.96 -12.58 19.12
N ASN A 64 -0.06 -13.13 19.80
CA ASN A 64 -0.25 -12.97 21.24
C ASN A 64 1.03 -13.27 22.06
N ASP A 65 1.70 -14.41 21.88
CA ASP A 65 2.97 -14.72 22.59
C ASP A 65 4.05 -13.66 22.34
N LEU A 66 4.19 -13.23 21.09
CA LEU A 66 5.16 -12.22 20.69
C LEU A 66 4.83 -10.84 21.24
N ILE A 67 3.56 -10.44 21.30
CA ILE A 67 3.11 -9.21 21.95
C ILE A 67 3.53 -9.22 23.43
N HIS A 68 3.24 -10.31 24.16
CA HIS A 68 3.58 -10.42 25.57
C HIS A 68 5.09 -10.37 25.82
N ARG A 69 5.88 -11.03 24.97
CA ARG A 69 7.34 -11.15 25.14
C ARG A 69 8.10 -9.91 24.67
N CYS A 70 7.67 -9.30 23.56
CA CYS A 70 8.36 -8.14 22.98
C CYS A 70 7.88 -6.83 23.59
N GLN A 71 6.61 -6.74 24.01
CA GLN A 71 5.91 -5.50 24.35
C GLN A 71 6.11 -4.46 23.22
N PRO A 72 5.60 -4.74 21.99
CA PRO A 72 5.84 -3.88 20.85
C PRO A 72 5.11 -2.54 20.96
N ASP A 73 5.73 -1.49 20.46
CA ASP A 73 5.08 -0.19 20.24
C ASP A 73 4.27 -0.20 18.93
N ILE A 74 4.66 -1.05 17.98
CA ILE A 74 4.02 -1.17 16.66
C ILE A 74 3.88 -2.65 16.26
N VAL A 75 2.73 -3.03 15.72
CA VAL A 75 2.55 -4.30 14.99
C VAL A 75 2.36 -3.99 13.51
N ASP A 76 3.21 -4.57 12.67
CA ASP A 76 3.21 -4.41 11.21
C ASP A 76 2.72 -5.68 10.52
N ILE A 77 1.54 -5.62 9.92
CA ILE A 77 0.80 -6.73 9.37
C ILE A 77 1.05 -6.83 7.87
N CYS A 78 1.97 -7.72 7.48
CA CYS A 78 2.39 -7.97 6.09
C CYS A 78 2.02 -9.39 5.59
N CYS A 79 1.05 -10.03 6.22
CA CYS A 79 0.63 -11.40 5.87
C CYS A 79 -0.26 -11.41 4.60
N PRO A 80 -0.70 -12.58 4.10
CA PRO A 80 -1.69 -12.61 3.02
C PRO A 80 -3.02 -11.93 3.40
N HIS A 81 -3.67 -11.31 2.42
CA HIS A 81 -4.82 -10.42 2.62
C HIS A 81 -5.98 -11.01 3.45
N PRO A 82 -6.37 -12.31 3.31
CA PRO A 82 -7.47 -12.88 4.09
C PRO A 82 -7.22 -12.89 5.61
N ALA A 83 -5.97 -12.73 6.05
CA ALA A 83 -5.61 -12.74 7.47
C ALA A 83 -5.46 -11.34 8.09
N HIS A 84 -5.57 -10.26 7.32
CA HIS A 84 -5.35 -8.89 7.82
C HIS A 84 -6.28 -8.54 8.98
N ALA A 85 -7.60 -8.63 8.76
CA ALA A 85 -8.61 -8.30 9.76
C ALA A 85 -8.39 -9.05 11.08
N ARG A 86 -8.13 -10.36 11.00
CA ARG A 86 -7.85 -11.19 12.17
C ARG A 86 -6.67 -10.68 12.99
N TYR A 87 -5.55 -10.34 12.35
CA TYR A 87 -4.38 -9.85 13.08
C TYR A 87 -4.54 -8.42 13.59
N ILE A 88 -5.35 -7.59 12.94
CA ILE A 88 -5.72 -6.27 13.47
C ILE A 88 -6.53 -6.45 14.77
N HIS A 89 -7.57 -7.30 14.75
CA HIS A 89 -8.33 -7.64 15.95
C HIS A 89 -7.45 -8.20 17.07
N GLU A 90 -6.60 -9.17 16.76
CA GLU A 90 -5.67 -9.76 17.74
C GLU A 90 -4.73 -8.69 18.32
N THR A 91 -4.22 -7.76 17.51
CA THR A 91 -3.36 -6.68 18.01
C THR A 91 -4.09 -5.77 18.99
N ILE A 92 -5.31 -5.34 18.65
CA ILE A 92 -6.11 -4.42 19.47
C ILE A 92 -6.48 -5.07 20.80
N ASN A 93 -6.84 -6.36 20.79
CA ASN A 93 -7.25 -7.09 21.98
C ASN A 93 -6.08 -7.36 22.95
N GLU A 94 -4.86 -7.51 22.43
CA GLU A 94 -3.72 -7.98 23.22
C GLU A 94 -2.74 -6.85 23.58
N SER A 95 -2.89 -5.64 23.03
CA SER A 95 -1.94 -4.54 23.26
C SER A 95 -2.48 -3.15 22.94
N ASP A 96 -1.73 -2.14 23.42
CA ASP A 96 -1.85 -0.74 22.98
C ASP A 96 -0.95 -0.38 21.79
N ALA A 97 -0.39 -1.39 21.10
CA ALA A 97 0.51 -1.16 19.98
C ALA A 97 -0.22 -0.44 18.84
N ARG A 98 0.49 0.49 18.20
CA ARG A 98 0.05 1.14 16.97
C ARG A 98 0.08 0.12 15.82
N ILE A 99 -0.73 0.31 14.80
CA ILE A 99 -0.94 -0.70 13.75
C ILE A 99 -0.50 -0.17 12.38
N VAL A 100 0.35 -0.94 11.72
CA VAL A 100 0.63 -0.80 10.29
C VAL A 100 0.10 -2.04 9.59
N CYS A 101 -0.61 -1.86 8.47
CA CYS A 101 -1.18 -2.97 7.72
C CYS A 101 -0.88 -2.83 6.23
N GLU A 102 -0.44 -3.93 5.62
CA GLU A 102 -0.34 -4.05 4.17
C GLU A 102 -1.69 -3.94 3.49
N LYS A 103 -1.65 -3.47 2.24
CA LYS A 103 -2.83 -3.37 1.39
C LYS A 103 -3.22 -4.75 0.82
N PRO A 104 -4.49 -4.95 0.45
CA PRO A 104 -5.66 -4.13 0.81
C PRO A 104 -6.02 -4.30 2.29
N LEU A 105 -6.80 -3.38 2.86
CA LEU A 105 -7.22 -3.46 4.27
C LEU A 105 -7.93 -4.79 4.58
N VAL A 106 -8.91 -5.14 3.73
CA VAL A 106 -9.61 -6.43 3.77
C VAL A 106 -9.75 -6.97 2.35
N PHE A 107 -9.52 -8.26 2.18
CA PHE A 107 -9.92 -9.00 0.99
C PHE A 107 -9.82 -10.50 1.25
N ASP A 108 -10.92 -11.21 1.04
CA ASP A 108 -11.00 -12.65 1.11
C ASP A 108 -11.85 -13.14 -0.08
N PRO A 109 -11.30 -13.94 -1.01
CA PRO A 109 -12.05 -14.43 -2.16
C PRO A 109 -13.27 -15.28 -1.79
N ASP A 110 -13.31 -15.82 -0.57
CA ASP A 110 -14.42 -16.65 -0.08
C ASP A 110 -15.56 -15.80 0.53
N LYS A 111 -15.42 -14.47 0.58
CA LYS A 111 -16.42 -13.54 1.10
C LYS A 111 -17.06 -12.70 -0.01
N THR A 112 -18.32 -12.32 0.21
CA THR A 112 -19.04 -11.38 -0.64
C THR A 112 -18.58 -9.94 -0.37
N VAL A 113 -18.78 -9.04 -1.34
CA VAL A 113 -18.44 -7.61 -1.17
C VAL A 113 -19.16 -6.96 0.03
N PRO A 114 -20.47 -7.20 0.27
CA PRO A 114 -21.11 -6.71 1.49
C PRO A 114 -20.43 -7.18 2.79
N GLN A 115 -20.03 -8.45 2.88
CA GLN A 115 -19.31 -8.97 4.06
C GLN A 115 -17.93 -8.33 4.22
N LEU A 116 -17.22 -8.06 3.13
CA LEU A 116 -15.93 -7.37 3.17
C LEU A 116 -16.10 -5.91 3.61
N LEU A 117 -17.15 -5.22 3.16
CA LEU A 117 -17.44 -3.85 3.59
C LEU A 117 -17.84 -3.78 5.06
N GLU A 118 -18.62 -4.75 5.55
CA GLU A 118 -18.97 -4.88 6.97
C GLU A 118 -17.72 -5.11 7.82
N GLU A 119 -16.86 -6.07 7.45
CA GLU A 119 -15.59 -6.32 8.16
C GLU A 119 -14.67 -5.09 8.17
N ALA A 120 -14.60 -4.35 7.06
CA ALA A 120 -13.83 -3.11 7.01
C ALA A 120 -14.37 -2.07 8.00
N GLU A 121 -15.69 -1.88 8.05
CA GLU A 121 -16.34 -0.93 8.93
C GLU A 121 -16.22 -1.31 10.42
N GLU A 122 -16.28 -2.61 10.74
CA GLU A 122 -16.01 -3.14 12.08
C GLU A 122 -14.58 -2.79 12.52
N LEU A 123 -13.58 -2.94 11.65
CA LEU A 123 -12.20 -2.54 11.95
C LEU A 123 -12.08 -1.03 12.18
N ARG A 124 -12.79 -0.22 11.36
CA ARG A 124 -12.81 1.24 11.53
C ARG A 124 -13.35 1.63 12.89
N GLN A 125 -14.48 1.06 13.28
CA GLN A 125 -15.10 1.29 14.58
C GLN A 125 -14.15 0.88 15.70
N LEU A 126 -13.58 -0.32 15.62
CA LEU A 126 -12.71 -0.85 16.66
C LEU A 126 -11.44 -0.01 16.87
N ILE A 127 -10.83 0.45 15.78
CA ILE A 127 -9.65 1.33 15.81
C ILE A 127 -9.98 2.67 16.47
N HIS A 128 -11.13 3.28 16.15
CA HIS A 128 -11.58 4.53 16.77
C HIS A 128 -11.92 4.35 18.25
N GLU A 129 -12.63 3.28 18.62
CA GLU A 129 -13.01 2.99 20.01
C GLU A 129 -11.80 2.81 20.94
N HIS A 130 -10.69 2.30 20.41
CA HIS A 130 -9.46 2.08 21.15
C HIS A 130 -8.40 3.18 20.93
N GLU A 131 -8.78 4.27 20.24
CA GLU A 131 -7.91 5.40 19.89
C GLU A 131 -6.56 4.94 19.31
N ARG A 132 -6.59 3.94 18.42
CA ARG A 132 -5.37 3.33 17.85
C ARG A 132 -4.89 4.10 16.63
N ASP A 133 -3.61 4.49 16.65
CA ASP A 133 -2.93 4.94 15.43
C ASP A 133 -2.86 3.80 14.42
N PHE A 134 -3.36 4.06 13.20
CA PHE A 134 -3.41 3.07 12.13
C PHE A 134 -2.82 3.64 10.83
N LEU A 135 -2.02 2.83 10.12
CA LEU A 135 -1.54 3.13 8.77
C LEU A 135 -1.81 1.97 7.81
N LEU A 136 -2.47 2.26 6.69
CA LEU A 136 -2.48 1.38 5.52
C LEU A 136 -1.26 1.68 4.63
N THR A 137 -0.46 0.68 4.28
CA THR A 137 0.74 0.89 3.45
C THR A 137 0.42 0.94 1.96
N THR A 138 0.12 2.14 1.49
CA THR A 138 0.01 2.45 0.07
C THR A 138 1.09 3.44 -0.37
N GLN A 139 2.07 2.95 -1.13
CA GLN A 139 3.28 3.69 -1.50
C GLN A 139 3.07 4.87 -2.47
N TYR A 140 2.06 4.80 -3.34
CA TYR A 140 1.86 5.77 -4.42
C TYR A 140 1.49 7.19 -4.00
N PRO A 141 0.72 7.42 -2.91
CA PRO A 141 0.60 8.74 -2.28
C PRO A 141 1.93 9.49 -2.07
N VAL A 142 3.01 8.81 -1.68
CA VAL A 142 4.34 9.45 -1.50
C VAL A 142 4.93 9.87 -2.86
N LEU A 143 4.91 8.97 -3.85
CA LEU A 143 5.41 9.27 -5.20
C LEU A 143 4.65 10.42 -5.84
N ALA A 144 3.34 10.44 -5.67
CA ALA A 144 2.48 11.44 -6.26
C ALA A 144 2.72 12.85 -5.71
N ARG A 145 3.10 12.99 -4.43
CA ARG A 145 3.54 14.29 -3.88
C ARG A 145 4.75 14.84 -4.63
N HIS A 146 5.78 14.00 -4.84
CA HIS A 146 6.96 14.41 -5.61
C HIS A 146 6.62 14.78 -7.06
N VAL A 147 5.72 14.04 -7.69
CA VAL A 147 5.24 14.35 -9.04
C VAL A 147 4.50 15.70 -9.06
N LEU A 148 3.61 15.97 -8.10
CA LEU A 148 2.89 17.23 -8.05
C LEU A 148 3.79 18.42 -7.72
N ASP A 149 4.78 18.24 -6.85
CA ASP A 149 5.77 19.27 -6.53
C ASP A 149 6.55 19.68 -7.79
N ASP A 150 7.05 18.69 -8.55
CA ASP A 150 7.73 18.94 -9.84
C ASP A 150 6.77 19.55 -10.87
N TYR A 151 5.53 19.04 -10.98
CA TYR A 151 4.53 19.55 -11.90
C TYR A 151 4.21 21.02 -11.64
N HIS A 152 3.96 21.42 -10.38
CA HIS A 152 3.66 22.81 -10.04
C HIS A 152 4.88 23.75 -10.19
N GLN A 153 6.11 23.24 -10.15
CA GLN A 153 7.30 24.04 -10.45
C GLN A 153 7.36 24.42 -11.94
N HIS A 154 6.92 23.53 -12.83
CA HIS A 154 6.95 23.76 -14.28
C HIS A 154 5.66 24.43 -14.79
N TRP A 155 4.50 24.14 -14.19
CA TRP A 155 3.18 24.65 -14.57
C TRP A 155 2.40 25.25 -13.39
N PRO A 156 2.92 26.30 -12.72
CA PRO A 156 2.37 26.81 -11.45
C PRO A 156 0.94 27.36 -11.53
N ALA A 157 0.49 27.78 -12.73
CA ALA A 157 -0.85 28.34 -12.94
C ALA A 157 -1.82 27.32 -13.58
N GLU A 158 -1.35 26.13 -13.93
CA GLU A 158 -2.18 25.15 -14.63
C GLU A 158 -2.98 24.31 -13.64
N SER A 159 -4.27 24.15 -13.92
CA SER A 159 -5.11 23.26 -13.13
C SER A 159 -4.93 21.81 -13.58
N ILE A 160 -4.84 20.89 -12.64
CA ILE A 160 -4.89 19.46 -12.91
C ILE A 160 -6.32 19.07 -13.28
N LEU A 161 -6.51 18.65 -14.53
CA LEU A 161 -7.79 18.24 -15.11
C LEU A 161 -7.84 16.74 -15.44
N ALA A 162 -6.68 16.11 -15.59
CA ALA A 162 -6.57 14.70 -15.87
C ALA A 162 -5.41 14.03 -15.12
N LEU A 163 -5.64 12.80 -14.65
CA LEU A 163 -4.62 11.89 -14.16
C LEU A 163 -4.73 10.54 -14.89
N GLU A 164 -3.59 9.95 -15.23
CA GLU A 164 -3.51 8.55 -15.66
C GLU A 164 -2.43 7.83 -14.89
N ALA A 165 -2.81 6.83 -14.10
CA ALA A 165 -1.89 6.08 -13.26
C ALA A 165 -1.76 4.64 -13.77
N THR A 166 -0.53 4.21 -14.03
CA THR A 166 -0.23 2.87 -14.55
C THR A 166 0.66 2.11 -13.58
N LEU A 167 0.24 0.89 -13.23
CA LEU A 167 1.03 -0.05 -12.45
C LEU A 167 0.85 -1.46 -13.02
N LYS A 168 1.88 -1.95 -13.72
CA LYS A 168 1.98 -3.32 -14.20
C LYS A 168 3.19 -4.03 -13.63
N THR A 169 3.04 -5.29 -13.27
CA THR A 169 4.08 -6.10 -12.64
C THR A 169 4.33 -7.40 -13.41
N PRO A 170 5.49 -8.06 -13.26
CA PRO A 170 5.76 -9.32 -13.96
C PRO A 170 4.68 -10.37 -13.65
N GLY A 171 4.24 -11.08 -14.67
CA GLY A 171 3.43 -12.30 -14.50
C GLY A 171 4.25 -13.40 -13.82
N LYS A 172 3.88 -13.80 -12.61
CA LYS A 172 4.45 -14.99 -11.94
C LYS A 172 3.57 -16.22 -12.08
N VAL A 173 2.27 -16.00 -12.24
CA VAL A 173 1.24 -17.04 -12.36
C VAL A 173 0.56 -16.83 -13.69
N GLU A 174 0.67 -17.81 -14.57
CA GLU A 174 -0.05 -17.83 -15.83
C GLU A 174 -1.56 -17.86 -15.53
N ASN A 175 -2.33 -17.08 -16.29
CA ASN A 175 -3.80 -17.06 -16.23
C ASN A 175 -4.42 -16.63 -14.89
N LEU A 176 -3.69 -15.86 -14.05
CA LEU A 176 -4.31 -15.20 -12.90
C LEU A 176 -5.42 -14.27 -13.39
N PRO A 177 -6.67 -14.37 -12.89
CA PRO A 177 -7.76 -13.53 -13.37
C PRO A 177 -7.51 -12.04 -13.11
N PRO A 178 -7.95 -11.14 -14.02
CA PRO A 178 -7.68 -9.70 -13.96
C PRO A 178 -8.14 -9.04 -12.65
N GLN A 179 -9.26 -9.50 -12.08
CA GLN A 179 -9.76 -8.99 -10.81
C GLN A 179 -8.80 -9.23 -9.63
N TYR A 180 -8.00 -10.30 -9.63
CA TYR A 180 -6.99 -10.52 -8.57
C TYR A 180 -5.76 -9.62 -8.75
N ILE A 181 -5.43 -9.29 -10.01
CA ILE A 181 -4.38 -8.30 -10.30
C ILE A 181 -4.83 -6.92 -9.85
N TRP A 182 -6.10 -6.58 -10.09
CA TRP A 182 -6.71 -5.35 -9.60
C TRP A 182 -6.63 -5.24 -8.07
N ILE A 183 -7.03 -6.29 -7.33
CA ILE A 183 -6.96 -6.31 -5.86
C ILE A 183 -5.53 -6.13 -5.33
N ASP A 184 -4.53 -6.68 -6.02
CA ASP A 184 -3.13 -6.53 -5.64
C ASP A 184 -2.60 -5.12 -5.91
N LEU A 185 -2.91 -4.51 -7.06
CA LEU A 185 -2.23 -3.30 -7.53
C LEU A 185 -3.03 -2.01 -7.33
N ALA A 186 -4.35 -2.05 -7.49
CA ALA A 186 -5.21 -0.87 -7.46
C ALA A 186 -5.23 -0.11 -6.12
N PRO A 187 -5.08 -0.73 -4.92
CA PRO A 187 -5.08 0.01 -3.65
C PRO A 187 -4.08 1.18 -3.64
N HIS A 188 -2.90 0.98 -4.24
CA HIS A 188 -1.90 2.03 -4.39
C HIS A 188 -2.42 3.21 -5.21
N LEU A 189 -3.01 2.94 -6.38
CA LEU A 189 -3.47 3.97 -7.31
C LEU A 189 -4.71 4.70 -6.77
N LEU A 190 -5.63 3.98 -6.12
CA LEU A 190 -6.82 4.56 -5.53
C LEU A 190 -6.47 5.47 -4.34
N ALA A 191 -5.51 5.06 -3.51
CA ALA A 191 -5.08 5.84 -2.34
C ALA A 191 -4.40 7.15 -2.78
N MET A 192 -3.68 7.10 -3.90
CA MET A 192 -3.05 8.28 -4.50
C MET A 192 -4.08 9.37 -4.78
N VAL A 193 -5.19 9.06 -5.46
CA VAL A 193 -6.21 10.05 -5.81
C VAL A 193 -6.85 10.64 -4.57
N HIS A 194 -7.23 9.80 -3.61
CA HIS A 194 -7.82 10.25 -2.35
C HIS A 194 -6.88 11.17 -1.55
N GLN A 195 -5.58 10.87 -1.54
CA GLN A 195 -4.59 11.67 -0.82
C GLN A 195 -4.26 12.99 -1.51
N LEU A 196 -4.23 13.00 -2.85
CA LEU A 196 -4.00 14.21 -3.62
C LEU A 196 -5.22 15.14 -3.63
N PHE A 197 -6.42 14.56 -3.63
CA PHE A 197 -7.69 15.28 -3.70
C PHE A 197 -8.67 14.75 -2.65
N PRO A 198 -8.51 15.13 -1.38
CA PRO A 198 -9.37 14.63 -0.29
C PRO A 198 -10.86 14.96 -0.46
N GLU A 199 -11.17 16.04 -1.19
CA GLU A 199 -12.54 16.46 -1.50
C GLU A 199 -13.11 15.79 -2.77
N ALA A 200 -12.36 14.89 -3.40
CA ALA A 200 -12.78 14.25 -4.64
C ALA A 200 -13.86 13.19 -4.42
N HIS A 201 -14.96 13.30 -5.17
CA HIS A 201 -16.04 12.31 -5.15
C HIS A 201 -16.14 11.60 -6.51
N PRO A 202 -16.05 10.26 -6.54
CA PRO A 202 -16.13 9.49 -7.78
C PRO A 202 -17.54 9.55 -8.42
N CYS A 203 -17.58 9.81 -9.72
CA CYS A 203 -18.77 9.78 -10.57
C CYS A 203 -18.98 8.35 -11.09
N TRP A 204 -19.60 7.51 -10.29
CA TRP A 204 -19.71 6.07 -10.57
C TRP A 204 -20.54 5.75 -11.80
N GLU A 205 -21.53 6.57 -12.10
CA GLU A 205 -22.40 6.50 -13.27
C GLU A 205 -21.65 6.72 -14.59
N ASP A 206 -20.53 7.45 -14.54
CA ASP A 206 -19.68 7.76 -15.69
C ASP A 206 -18.45 6.83 -15.77
N MET A 207 -18.38 5.82 -14.90
CA MET A 207 -17.26 4.87 -14.88
C MET A 207 -17.27 4.02 -16.14
N ASN A 208 -16.13 3.97 -16.82
CA ASN A 208 -15.89 3.08 -17.97
C ASN A 208 -14.81 2.05 -17.62
N LEU A 209 -15.06 0.80 -17.98
CA LEU A 209 -14.20 -0.33 -17.73
C LEU A 209 -13.88 -1.04 -19.04
N ASN A 210 -12.59 -1.29 -19.26
CA ASN A 210 -12.08 -2.13 -20.32
C ASN A 210 -11.15 -3.19 -19.75
N VAL A 211 -11.39 -4.47 -20.07
CA VAL A 211 -10.56 -5.59 -19.64
C VAL A 211 -10.05 -6.32 -20.87
N VAL A 212 -8.72 -6.44 -21.00
CA VAL A 212 -8.09 -7.15 -22.11
C VAL A 212 -7.06 -8.12 -21.54
N GLY A 213 -7.41 -9.41 -21.52
CA GLY A 213 -6.59 -10.44 -20.90
C GLY A 213 -6.39 -10.19 -19.40
N GLN A 214 -5.15 -9.88 -19.01
CA GLN A 214 -4.76 -9.57 -17.63
C GLN A 214 -4.68 -8.06 -17.34
N ASP A 215 -4.92 -7.22 -18.34
CA ASP A 215 -4.93 -5.77 -18.20
C ASP A 215 -6.34 -5.28 -17.86
N VAL A 216 -6.40 -4.38 -16.87
CA VAL A 216 -7.63 -3.69 -16.46
C VAL A 216 -7.40 -2.19 -16.59
N THR A 217 -8.26 -1.53 -17.35
CA THR A 217 -8.32 -0.07 -17.46
C THR A 217 -9.67 0.41 -16.94
N ILE A 218 -9.65 1.29 -15.93
CA ILE A 218 -10.83 1.97 -15.42
C ILE A 218 -10.68 3.47 -15.62
N MET A 219 -11.58 4.07 -16.39
CA MET A 219 -11.76 5.52 -16.38
C MET A 219 -12.86 5.85 -15.37
N LEU A 220 -12.52 6.61 -14.34
CA LEU A 220 -13.43 7.04 -13.28
C LEU A 220 -13.26 8.55 -13.10
N PRO A 221 -14.21 9.38 -13.57
CA PRO A 221 -14.20 10.80 -13.28
C PRO A 221 -14.46 11.06 -11.80
N PHE A 222 -13.94 12.17 -11.29
CA PHE A 222 -14.17 12.67 -9.94
C PHE A 222 -14.62 14.13 -9.99
N THR A 223 -15.54 14.50 -9.10
CA THR A 223 -15.92 15.90 -8.86
C THR A 223 -15.13 16.45 -7.68
N ILE A 224 -14.61 17.66 -7.84
CA ILE A 224 -13.91 18.42 -6.79
C ILE A 224 -14.50 19.83 -6.79
N GLY A 225 -15.42 20.10 -5.87
CA GLY A 225 -16.29 21.29 -5.95
C GLY A 225 -17.03 21.34 -7.28
N ASN A 226 -16.81 22.40 -8.07
CA ASN A 226 -17.43 22.59 -9.39
C ASN A 226 -16.57 22.08 -10.56
N ARG A 227 -15.46 21.40 -10.29
CA ARG A 227 -14.52 20.91 -11.31
C ARG A 227 -14.65 19.41 -11.49
N LEU A 228 -14.42 18.96 -12.72
CA LEU A 228 -14.28 17.54 -13.07
C LEU A 228 -12.79 17.21 -13.23
N LEU A 229 -12.34 16.17 -12.53
CA LEU A 229 -11.04 15.54 -12.68
C LEU A 229 -11.25 14.19 -13.38
N LYS A 230 -10.66 14.02 -14.56
CA LYS A 230 -10.68 12.72 -15.26
C LYS A 230 -9.56 11.85 -14.71
N VAL A 231 -9.88 10.65 -14.25
CA VAL A 231 -8.84 9.71 -13.77
C VAL A 231 -8.92 8.39 -14.50
N THR A 232 -7.79 7.93 -15.01
CA THR A 232 -7.64 6.61 -15.61
C THR A 232 -6.68 5.77 -14.76
N PHE A 233 -7.10 4.57 -14.41
CA PHE A 233 -6.30 3.58 -13.70
C PHE A 233 -5.98 2.42 -14.64
N ASN A 234 -4.71 2.12 -14.83
CA ASN A 234 -4.25 0.99 -15.62
C ASN A 234 -3.49 0.02 -14.70
N THR A 235 -3.99 -1.20 -14.58
CA THR A 235 -3.28 -2.28 -13.89
C THR A 235 -3.11 -3.48 -14.82
N GLY A 236 -2.12 -4.32 -14.54
CA GLY A 236 -1.95 -5.54 -15.33
C GLY A 236 -0.64 -6.25 -15.12
N ARG A 237 -0.31 -7.13 -16.07
CA ARG A 237 0.94 -7.91 -16.09
C ARG A 237 1.78 -7.57 -17.30
N THR A 238 3.09 -7.65 -17.11
CA THR A 238 4.07 -7.52 -18.20
C THR A 238 4.54 -8.92 -18.64
N HIS A 239 4.75 -9.06 -19.95
CA HIS A 239 5.29 -10.27 -20.57
C HIS A 239 6.53 -9.88 -21.38
N GLY A 240 7.65 -9.66 -20.70
CA GLY A 240 8.91 -9.22 -21.31
C GLY A 240 9.50 -8.00 -20.61
N GLU A 241 10.36 -7.28 -21.33
CA GLU A 241 10.90 -6.00 -20.87
C GLU A 241 10.00 -4.83 -21.35
N PRO A 242 9.77 -3.80 -20.53
CA PRO A 242 10.24 -3.69 -19.14
C PRO A 242 9.44 -4.61 -18.19
N LYS A 243 10.15 -5.25 -17.25
CA LYS A 243 9.51 -6.10 -16.22
C LYS A 243 8.46 -5.37 -15.39
N HIS A 244 8.68 -4.11 -15.05
CA HIS A 244 7.72 -3.32 -14.29
C HIS A 244 7.40 -2.06 -15.09
N ILE A 245 6.12 -1.72 -15.19
CA ILE A 245 5.67 -0.45 -15.75
C ILE A 245 5.00 0.31 -14.61
N LYS A 246 5.55 1.47 -14.28
CA LYS A 246 5.09 2.32 -13.20
C LYS A 246 5.12 3.75 -13.74
N ALA A 247 3.96 4.38 -13.86
CA ALA A 247 3.88 5.73 -14.40
C ALA A 247 2.69 6.51 -13.83
N LEU A 248 2.83 7.83 -13.82
CA LEU A 248 1.77 8.79 -13.54
C LEU A 248 1.81 9.88 -14.60
N LYS A 249 0.70 10.08 -15.31
CA LYS A 249 0.52 11.22 -16.21
C LYS A 249 -0.34 12.26 -15.49
N VAL A 250 0.11 13.51 -15.47
CA VAL A 250 -0.63 14.67 -14.96
C VAL A 250 -0.88 15.61 -16.14
N ASN A 251 -2.15 15.80 -16.50
CA ASN A 251 -2.53 16.43 -17.77
C ASN A 251 -1.78 15.76 -18.95
N GLU A 252 -0.86 16.49 -19.60
CA GLU A 252 -0.04 15.98 -20.70
C GLU A 252 1.37 15.50 -20.27
N SER A 253 1.78 15.76 -19.03
CA SER A 253 3.12 15.47 -18.53
C SER A 253 3.21 14.05 -17.99
N LEU A 254 4.08 13.21 -18.58
CA LEU A 254 4.29 11.83 -18.19
C LEU A 254 5.49 11.69 -17.24
N TYR A 255 5.26 11.04 -16.10
CA TYR A 255 6.27 10.67 -15.12
C TYR A 255 6.41 9.15 -15.09
N GLU A 256 7.60 8.65 -15.43
CA GLU A 256 7.94 7.22 -15.38
C GLU A 256 8.81 6.91 -14.16
N PHE A 257 8.54 5.79 -13.49
CA PHE A 257 9.21 5.42 -12.24
C PHE A 257 10.11 4.20 -12.44
N PHE A 258 11.41 4.40 -12.22
CA PHE A 258 12.45 3.37 -12.34
C PHE A 258 13.04 3.04 -10.97
N ASN A 259 13.52 1.81 -10.82
CA ASN A 259 14.25 1.44 -9.62
C ASN A 259 15.64 2.09 -9.66
N ALA A 260 16.03 2.75 -8.58
CA ALA A 260 17.32 3.41 -8.47
C ALA A 260 17.97 3.16 -7.10
N LYS A 261 19.18 3.69 -6.94
CA LYS A 261 19.81 3.81 -5.63
C LYS A 261 19.87 5.29 -5.25
N THR A 262 19.51 5.59 -4.01
CA THR A 262 19.71 6.91 -3.41
C THR A 262 21.20 7.17 -3.16
N PRO A 263 21.62 8.42 -2.91
CA PRO A 263 23.02 8.76 -2.65
C PRO A 263 23.64 8.02 -1.45
N ASP A 264 22.83 7.66 -0.45
CA ASP A 264 23.21 6.84 0.71
C ASP A 264 23.27 5.33 0.41
N GLY A 265 23.02 4.92 -0.84
CA GLY A 265 23.12 3.54 -1.30
C GLY A 265 21.89 2.67 -1.02
N HIS A 266 20.83 3.24 -0.41
CA HIS A 266 19.55 2.57 -0.23
C HIS A 266 18.77 2.47 -1.55
N PHE A 267 17.73 1.64 -1.55
CA PHE A 267 16.81 1.57 -2.68
C PHE A 267 16.00 2.86 -2.74
N GLY A 268 15.77 3.35 -3.96
CA GLY A 268 14.94 4.52 -4.23
C GLY A 268 14.25 4.40 -5.57
N ILE A 269 13.55 5.46 -5.94
CA ILE A 269 12.82 5.56 -7.20
C ILE A 269 13.39 6.73 -8.00
N GLU A 270 13.87 6.45 -9.21
CA GLU A 270 14.16 7.50 -10.18
C GLU A 270 12.87 7.85 -10.92
N ILE A 271 12.48 9.12 -10.88
CA ILE A 271 11.34 9.66 -11.58
C ILE A 271 11.88 10.39 -12.82
N LYS A 272 11.38 10.03 -14.00
CA LYS A 272 11.76 10.66 -15.29
C LYS A 272 10.58 11.30 -15.97
N THR A 273 10.81 12.47 -16.53
CA THR A 273 9.97 13.15 -17.52
C THR A 273 10.82 13.37 -18.78
N PRO A 274 10.25 13.88 -19.89
CA PRO A 274 11.06 14.31 -21.03
C PRO A 274 12.07 15.42 -20.69
N GLU A 275 11.79 16.24 -19.67
CA GLU A 275 12.57 17.42 -19.29
C GLU A 275 13.51 17.20 -18.10
N THR A 276 13.14 16.32 -17.15
CA THR A 276 13.82 16.16 -15.87
C THR A 276 13.99 14.70 -15.46
N ALA A 277 14.98 14.44 -14.61
CA ALA A 277 15.16 13.16 -13.94
C ALA A 277 15.69 13.40 -12.52
N PHE A 278 15.08 12.79 -11.53
CA PHE A 278 15.49 12.90 -10.14
C PHE A 278 15.23 11.62 -9.35
N VAL A 279 16.00 11.41 -8.29
CA VAL A 279 15.89 10.22 -7.44
C VAL A 279 15.28 10.60 -6.11
N VAL A 280 14.23 9.88 -5.71
CA VAL A 280 13.59 9.98 -4.41
C VAL A 280 13.84 8.70 -3.60
N GLU A 281 13.65 8.80 -2.29
CA GLU A 281 13.74 7.64 -1.39
C GLU A 281 12.64 6.61 -1.67
N ASP A 282 12.84 5.37 -1.20
CA ASP A 282 11.79 4.36 -1.26
C ASP A 282 10.50 4.88 -0.59
N PRO A 283 9.37 4.94 -1.32
CA PRO A 283 8.10 5.36 -0.76
C PRO A 283 7.70 4.61 0.51
N MET A 284 8.02 3.31 0.60
CA MET A 284 7.75 2.52 1.79
C MET A 284 8.56 3.03 2.98
N ARG A 285 9.86 3.28 2.79
CA ARG A 285 10.75 3.85 3.82
C ARG A 285 10.21 5.19 4.33
N VAL A 286 9.80 6.07 3.40
CA VAL A 286 9.21 7.37 3.75
C VAL A 286 7.93 7.20 4.57
N MET A 287 7.01 6.33 4.16
CA MET A 287 5.77 6.09 4.92
C MET A 287 6.02 5.62 6.36
N LEU A 288 6.94 4.67 6.54
CA LEU A 288 7.26 4.14 7.88
C LEU A 288 7.93 5.22 8.76
N ARG A 289 8.80 6.05 8.17
CA ARG A 289 9.40 7.21 8.87
C ARG A 289 8.35 8.23 9.31
N GLU A 290 7.46 8.63 8.42
CA GLU A 290 6.37 9.55 8.74
C GLU A 290 5.51 8.98 9.87
N TYR A 291 5.23 7.67 9.83
CA TYR A 291 4.47 7.01 10.89
C TYR A 291 5.17 7.00 12.25
N LEU A 292 6.49 6.79 12.31
CA LEU A 292 7.27 6.94 13.55
C LEU A 292 7.17 8.36 14.11
N ASN A 293 7.07 9.34 13.23
CA ASN A 293 6.89 10.75 13.59
C ASN A 293 5.42 11.15 13.81
N HIS A 294 4.51 10.17 13.94
CA HIS A 294 3.06 10.38 14.11
C HIS A 294 2.38 11.15 12.97
N ASN A 295 2.99 11.16 11.78
CA ASN A 295 2.37 11.67 10.57
C ASN A 295 1.75 10.51 9.78
N ILE A 296 0.43 10.35 9.91
CA ILE A 296 -0.30 9.24 9.29
C ILE A 296 -0.75 9.63 7.90
N LEU A 297 -0.13 9.02 6.88
CA LEU A 297 -0.46 9.29 5.49
C LEU A 297 -1.85 8.75 5.12
N VAL A 298 -2.06 7.44 5.25
CA VAL A 298 -3.34 6.78 4.97
C VAL A 298 -3.85 6.12 6.23
N GLY A 299 -4.56 6.92 7.05
CA GLY A 299 -5.22 6.47 8.26
C GLY A 299 -6.44 5.59 7.99
N ILE A 300 -7.10 5.12 9.05
CA ILE A 300 -8.18 4.15 8.92
C ILE A 300 -9.36 4.66 8.07
N ASP A 301 -9.81 5.90 8.24
CA ASP A 301 -10.94 6.43 7.45
C ASP A 301 -10.59 6.50 5.95
N ALA A 302 -9.36 6.91 5.62
CA ALA A 302 -8.86 6.90 4.24
C ALA A 302 -8.71 5.47 3.69
N ALA A 303 -8.33 4.50 4.52
CA ALA A 303 -8.24 3.09 4.15
C ALA A 303 -9.63 2.50 3.84
N ILE A 304 -10.67 2.96 4.53
CA ILE A 304 -12.07 2.55 4.30
C ILE A 304 -12.58 3.11 2.99
N THR A 305 -12.36 4.39 2.71
CA THR A 305 -12.67 4.98 1.40
C THR A 305 -11.94 4.23 0.27
N ASN A 306 -10.66 3.92 0.47
CA ASN A 306 -9.88 3.13 -0.48
C ASN A 306 -10.50 1.74 -0.72
N THR A 307 -10.92 1.06 0.34
CA THR A 307 -11.56 -0.27 0.29
C THR A 307 -12.91 -0.21 -0.42
N GLN A 308 -13.73 0.80 -0.15
CA GLN A 308 -15.01 1.00 -0.82
C GLN A 308 -14.81 1.18 -2.33
N TRP A 309 -13.84 2.01 -2.74
CA TRP A 309 -13.54 2.21 -4.16
C TRP A 309 -12.99 0.94 -4.80
N LEU A 310 -12.11 0.22 -4.10
CA LEU A 310 -11.52 -1.04 -4.54
C LEU A 310 -12.59 -2.11 -4.79
N LEU A 311 -13.50 -2.31 -3.83
CA LEU A 311 -14.50 -3.36 -3.92
C LEU A 311 -15.58 -3.04 -4.96
N LYS A 312 -15.98 -1.77 -5.08
CA LYS A 312 -16.93 -1.35 -6.11
C LYS A 312 -16.40 -1.54 -7.53
N THR A 313 -15.12 -1.20 -7.75
CA THR A 313 -14.45 -1.44 -9.04
C THR A 313 -14.21 -2.93 -9.28
N TYR A 314 -13.86 -3.70 -8.24
CA TYR A 314 -13.76 -5.16 -8.31
C TYR A 314 -15.07 -5.82 -8.77
N GLU A 315 -16.23 -5.45 -8.22
CA GLU A 315 -17.52 -5.99 -8.68
C GLU A 315 -17.78 -5.69 -10.15
N ALA A 316 -17.45 -4.48 -10.62
CA ALA A 316 -17.59 -4.12 -12.03
C ALA A 316 -16.72 -4.99 -12.93
N ILE A 317 -15.47 -5.27 -12.52
CA ILE A 317 -14.56 -6.18 -13.24
C ILE A 317 -15.12 -7.60 -13.29
N VAL A 318 -15.58 -8.13 -12.15
CA VAL A 318 -16.17 -9.48 -12.09
C VAL A 318 -17.37 -9.60 -13.02
N ARG A 319 -18.28 -8.62 -13.03
CA ARG A 319 -19.44 -8.61 -13.93
C ARG A 319 -19.03 -8.55 -15.40
N HIS A 320 -18.06 -7.70 -15.74
CA HIS A 320 -17.58 -7.54 -17.12
C HIS A 320 -16.90 -8.81 -17.67
N VAL A 321 -16.17 -9.54 -16.84
CA VAL A 321 -15.49 -10.79 -17.26
C VAL A 321 -16.48 -11.95 -17.41
N GLN A 322 -17.67 -11.86 -16.82
CA GLN A 322 -18.72 -12.89 -16.91
C GLN A 322 -19.66 -12.73 -18.11
N THR A 323 -19.69 -11.54 -18.73
CA THR A 323 -20.51 -11.24 -19.93
C THR A 323 -19.77 -11.55 -21.22
#